data_AF-F0YPZ4-F1
#
_entry.id   AF-F0YPZ4-F1
#
_cell.length_a   1.000
_cell.length_b   1.000
_cell.length_c   1.000
_cell.angle_alpha   90.00
_cell.angle_beta   90.00
_cell.angle_gamma   90.00
#
_symmetry.space_group_name_H-M   'P 1'
#
loop_
_entity.id
_entity.type
_entity.pdbx_description
1 polymer ?
#
loop_
_entity_poly.entity_id
_entity_poly.type
_entity_poly.pdbx_seq_one_letter_code
_entity_poly.pdbx_strand_id
1 'polypeptide(L)'
;MDDVEERAREFALLDDPLTAWLEYIETHRAKAELRERCASALADDARYRNDERFVRVWLGVASVASDPKPVFAEMVVKNIGAELALFWVARAFVAEKAKDFTEAESLFARGAALNARPRDMLAKRRR
;
A
#
# COMPACT_ATOMS: atom_id res chain seq x y z
N MET A 1 13.27 -5.01 24.05
CA MET A 1 12.17 -4.92 23.08
C MET A 1 11.85 -3.45 23.05
N ASP A 2 12.45 -2.72 22.10
CA ASP A 2 12.13 -1.31 21.90
C ASP A 2 10.61 -1.18 21.78
N ASP A 3 10.00 -0.29 22.56
CA ASP A 3 8.57 -0.10 22.50
C ASP A 3 8.25 0.58 21.16
N VAL A 4 7.75 -0.21 20.20
CA VAL A 4 7.37 0.27 18.86
C VAL A 4 6.34 1.39 18.98
N GLU A 5 5.53 1.43 20.04
CA GLU A 5 4.57 2.51 20.29
C GLU A 5 5.27 3.80 20.74
N GLU A 6 6.34 3.70 21.52
CA GLU A 6 7.18 4.85 21.88
C GLU A 6 7.85 5.43 20.62
N ARG A 7 8.45 4.56 19.78
CA ARG A 7 9.02 4.97 18.50
C ARG A 7 7.99 5.62 17.57
N ALA A 8 6.78 5.07 17.51
CA ALA A 8 5.70 5.65 16.72
C ALA A 8 5.36 7.09 17.18
N ARG A 9 5.33 7.34 18.50
CA ARG A 9 5.11 8.68 19.06
C ARG A 9 6.25 9.63 18.74
N GLU A 10 7.50 9.17 18.83
CA GLU A 10 8.67 9.96 18.43
C GLU A 10 8.62 10.33 16.94
N PHE A 11 8.32 9.35 16.08
CA PHE A 11 8.25 9.57 14.63
C PHE A 11 7.13 10.55 14.26
N ALA A 12 6.00 10.53 14.97
CA ALA A 12 4.89 11.45 14.73
C ALA A 12 5.24 12.93 14.99
N LEU A 13 6.31 13.21 15.73
CA LEU A 13 6.82 14.57 15.98
C LEU A 13 7.74 15.09 14.88
N LEU A 14 8.15 14.24 13.94
CA LEU A 14 9.03 14.60 12.83
C LEU A 14 8.24 15.27 11.69
N ASP A 15 8.97 15.94 10.79
CA ASP A 15 8.38 16.53 9.59
C ASP A 15 7.88 15.45 8.60
N ASP A 16 8.71 14.41 8.39
CA ASP A 16 8.39 13.22 7.58
C ASP A 16 8.45 11.94 8.44
N PRO A 17 7.37 11.64 9.20
CA PRO A 17 7.25 10.39 9.95
C PRO A 17 7.44 9.14 9.09
N LEU A 18 7.04 9.17 7.82
CA LEU A 18 7.14 8.01 6.93
C LEU A 18 8.60 7.63 6.68
N THR A 19 9.50 8.60 6.46
CA THR A 19 10.92 8.33 6.31
C THR A 19 11.50 7.59 7.53
N ALA A 20 11.18 8.07 8.75
CA ALA A 20 11.64 7.42 9.98
C ALA A 20 11.11 5.98 10.12
N TRP A 21 9.84 5.76 9.78
CA TRP A 21 9.26 4.41 9.73
C TRP A 21 9.99 3.49 8.75
N LEU A 22 10.32 3.97 7.55
CA LEU A 22 11.00 3.17 6.54
C LEU A 22 12.42 2.78 6.98
N GLU A 23 13.18 3.71 7.55
CA GLU A 23 14.50 3.43 8.13
C GLU A 23 14.39 2.41 9.27
N TYR A 24 13.37 2.56 10.13
CA TYR A 24 13.11 1.64 11.21
C TYR A 24 12.76 0.22 10.70
N ILE A 25 11.90 0.11 9.69
CA ILE A 25 11.57 -1.15 9.03
C ILE A 25 12.82 -1.82 8.45
N GLU A 26 13.70 -1.08 7.78
CA GLU A 26 14.86 -1.67 7.11
C GLU A 26 15.95 -2.15 8.08
N THR A 27 16.07 -1.52 9.24
CA THR A 27 17.06 -1.86 10.27
C THR A 27 16.64 -3.03 11.18
N HIS A 28 15.39 -3.47 11.11
CA HIS A 28 14.84 -4.50 12.00
C HIS A 28 14.47 -5.79 11.25
N ARG A 29 14.52 -6.92 11.98
CA ARG A 29 14.16 -8.24 11.41
C ARG A 29 12.65 -8.43 11.23
N ALA A 30 11.83 -7.85 12.12
CA ALA A 30 10.37 -7.97 12.14
C ALA A 30 9.70 -7.05 11.11
N LYS A 31 10.11 -7.15 9.83
CA LYS A 31 9.69 -6.20 8.79
C LYS A 31 8.19 -6.25 8.49
N ALA A 32 7.56 -7.42 8.64
CA ALA A 32 6.13 -7.57 8.35
C ALA A 32 5.29 -6.83 9.39
N GLU A 33 5.58 -7.10 10.67
CA GLU A 33 4.92 -6.50 11.82
C GLU A 33 5.13 -4.98 11.83
N LEU A 34 6.34 -4.51 11.53
CA LEU A 34 6.62 -3.07 11.47
C LEU A 34 5.91 -2.36 10.32
N ARG A 35 5.69 -3.04 9.18
CA ARG A 35 4.87 -2.47 8.09
C ARG A 35 3.41 -2.32 8.51
N GLU A 36 2.84 -3.27 9.24
CA GLU A 36 1.48 -3.15 9.79
C GLU A 36 1.38 -1.98 10.77
N ARG A 37 2.37 -1.81 11.66
CA ARG A 37 2.43 -0.68 12.60
C ARG A 37 2.57 0.66 11.88
N CYS A 38 3.44 0.76 10.88
CA CYS A 38 3.58 1.94 10.03
C CYS A 38 2.28 2.26 9.27
N ALA A 39 1.64 1.24 8.67
CA ALA A 39 0.40 1.40 7.93
C ALA A 39 -0.71 1.95 8.83
N SER A 40 -0.87 1.38 10.03
CA SER A 40 -1.86 1.82 11.03
C SER A 40 -1.57 3.23 11.53
N ALA A 41 -0.32 3.54 11.88
CA ALA A 41 0.06 4.84 12.46
C ALA A 41 -0.14 6.01 11.50
N LEU A 42 0.02 5.79 10.19
CA LEU A 42 -0.05 6.83 9.17
C LEU A 42 -1.32 6.76 8.30
N ALA A 43 -2.25 5.84 8.58
CA ALA A 43 -3.40 5.53 7.74
C ALA A 43 -4.31 6.76 7.48
N ASP A 44 -4.45 7.63 8.49
CA ASP A 44 -5.32 8.80 8.44
C ASP A 44 -4.60 10.10 8.04
N ASP A 45 -3.28 10.04 7.84
CA ASP A 45 -2.50 11.17 7.35
C ASP A 45 -2.64 11.32 5.83
N ALA A 46 -3.38 12.36 5.43
CA ALA A 46 -3.65 12.63 4.02
C ALA A 46 -2.40 12.89 3.18
N ARG A 47 -1.27 13.30 3.80
CA ARG A 47 0.00 13.56 3.10
C ARG A 47 0.53 12.32 2.38
N TYR A 48 0.26 11.13 2.92
CA TYR A 48 0.85 9.88 2.42
C TYR A 48 -0.08 9.04 1.55
N ARG A 49 -1.36 9.42 1.41
CA ARG A 49 -2.38 8.62 0.68
C ARG A 49 -1.91 8.16 -0.69
N ASN A 50 -1.24 9.02 -1.45
CA ASN A 50 -0.70 8.69 -2.77
C ASN A 50 0.83 8.83 -2.84
N ASP A 51 1.52 8.77 -1.68
CA ASP A 51 2.98 8.63 -1.63
C ASP A 51 3.35 7.18 -1.99
N GLU A 52 4.17 7.01 -3.02
CA GLU A 52 4.58 5.68 -3.50
C GLU A 52 5.21 4.82 -2.40
N ARG A 53 5.98 5.43 -1.49
CA ARG A 53 6.64 4.72 -0.38
C ARG A 53 5.61 4.13 0.57
N PHE A 54 4.57 4.89 0.90
CA PHE A 54 3.51 4.44 1.80
C PHE A 54 2.64 3.37 1.16
N VAL A 55 2.29 3.53 -0.12
CA VAL A 55 1.51 2.50 -0.83
C VAL A 55 2.31 1.20 -0.92
N ARG A 56 3.64 1.24 -1.07
CA ARG A 56 4.51 0.06 -0.99
C ARG A 56 4.52 -0.59 0.39
N VAL A 57 4.41 0.17 1.49
CA VAL A 57 4.23 -0.39 2.84
C VAL A 57 2.95 -1.22 2.90
N TRP A 58 1.83 -0.64 2.46
CA TRP A 58 0.54 -1.35 2.40
C TRP A 58 0.56 -2.59 1.50
N LEU A 59 1.18 -2.50 0.33
CA LEU A 59 1.36 -3.68 -0.53
C LEU A 59 2.25 -4.73 0.12
N GLY A 60 3.24 -4.31 0.90
CA GLY A 60 4.06 -5.21 1.72
C GLY A 60 3.23 -5.96 2.74
N VAL A 61 2.30 -5.29 3.45
CA VAL A 61 1.33 -5.92 4.35
C VAL A 61 0.45 -6.92 3.59
N ALA A 62 -0.15 -6.51 2.47
CA ALA A 62 -1.01 -7.38 1.66
C ALA A 62 -0.27 -8.63 1.12
N SER A 63 1.03 -8.52 0.84
CA SER A 63 1.82 -9.61 0.25
C SER A 63 2.05 -10.81 1.18
N VAL A 64 2.03 -10.58 2.50
CA VAL A 64 2.25 -11.61 3.54
C VAL A 64 0.97 -11.97 4.29
N ALA A 65 -0.12 -11.23 4.07
CA ALA A 65 -1.42 -11.50 4.66
C ALA A 65 -1.97 -12.85 4.16
N SER A 66 -2.67 -13.57 5.06
CA SER A 66 -3.38 -14.81 4.71
C SER A 66 -4.50 -14.56 3.70
N ASP A 67 -5.18 -13.41 3.81
CA ASP A 67 -6.08 -12.86 2.80
C ASP A 67 -5.70 -11.39 2.54
N PRO A 68 -5.29 -11.01 1.32
CA PRO A 68 -4.99 -9.62 0.97
C PRO A 68 -6.24 -8.74 0.79
N LYS A 69 -7.44 -9.33 0.63
CA LYS A 69 -8.66 -8.56 0.31
C LYS A 69 -9.03 -7.53 1.40
N PRO A 70 -9.00 -7.84 2.71
CA PRO A 70 -9.25 -6.85 3.75
C PRO A 70 -8.26 -5.68 3.72
N VAL A 71 -6.98 -5.96 3.45
CA VAL A 71 -5.95 -4.91 3.35
C VAL A 71 -6.28 -3.93 2.21
N PHE A 72 -6.63 -4.45 1.03
CA PHE A 72 -7.04 -3.60 -0.09
C PHE A 72 -8.37 -2.88 0.15
N ALA A 73 -9.31 -3.50 0.87
CA ALA A 73 -10.57 -2.85 1.23
C ALA A 73 -10.33 -1.63 2.13
N GLU A 74 -9.42 -1.75 3.11
CA GLU A 74 -9.05 -0.63 3.97
C GLU A 74 -8.35 0.49 3.18
N MET A 75 -7.41 0.15 2.28
CA MET A 75 -6.80 1.12 1.38
C MET A 75 -7.85 1.87 0.55
N VAL A 76 -8.87 1.18 0.02
CA VAL A 76 -9.96 1.81 -0.73
C VAL A 76 -10.75 2.78 0.15
N VAL A 77 -11.15 2.36 1.36
CA VAL A 77 -11.92 3.21 2.30
C VAL A 77 -11.14 4.47 2.68
N LYS A 78 -9.82 4.35 2.87
CA LYS A 78 -8.94 5.48 3.24
C LYS A 78 -8.39 6.26 2.03
N ASN A 79 -8.80 5.89 0.82
CA ASN A 79 -8.34 6.47 -0.44
C ASN A 79 -6.80 6.45 -0.60
N ILE A 80 -6.18 5.33 -0.21
CA ILE A 80 -4.74 5.10 -0.28
C ILE A 80 -4.41 4.44 -1.62
N GLY A 81 -3.51 5.06 -2.40
CA GLY A 81 -2.95 4.54 -3.64
C GLY A 81 -3.83 4.70 -4.88
N ALA A 82 -4.98 5.36 -4.78
CA ALA A 82 -5.92 5.52 -5.88
C ALA A 82 -5.30 6.19 -7.13
N GLU A 83 -4.33 7.09 -6.95
CA GLU A 83 -3.62 7.77 -8.04
C GLU A 83 -2.40 7.00 -8.58
N LEU A 84 -2.03 5.87 -7.96
CA LEU A 84 -0.85 5.11 -8.33
C LEU A 84 -1.24 3.83 -9.06
N ALA A 85 -0.67 3.63 -10.25
CA ALA A 85 -0.91 2.43 -11.05
C ALA A 85 -0.55 1.14 -10.28
N LEU A 86 0.48 1.20 -9.43
CA LEU A 86 0.93 0.04 -8.66
C LEU A 86 -0.15 -0.54 -7.74
N PHE A 87 -1.03 0.30 -7.19
CA PHE A 87 -2.15 -0.13 -6.36
C PHE A 87 -3.16 -0.94 -7.18
N TRP A 88 -3.56 -0.42 -8.34
CA TRP A 88 -4.48 -1.09 -9.26
C TRP A 88 -3.92 -2.41 -9.79
N VAL A 89 -2.65 -2.42 -10.17
CA VAL A 89 -1.94 -3.62 -10.65
C VAL A 89 -1.86 -4.70 -9.57
N ALA A 90 -1.59 -4.32 -8.32
CA ALA A 90 -1.54 -5.26 -7.21
C ALA A 90 -2.91 -5.87 -6.91
N ARG A 91 -3.98 -5.07 -6.92
CA ARG A 91 -5.35 -5.56 -6.78
C ARG A 91 -5.74 -6.51 -7.92
N ALA A 92 -5.43 -6.14 -9.16
CA ALA A 92 -5.72 -6.97 -10.33
C ALA A 92 -4.98 -8.31 -10.25
N PHE A 93 -3.72 -8.31 -9.80
CA PHE A 93 -2.94 -9.53 -9.59
C PHE A 93 -3.56 -10.48 -8.55
N VAL A 94 -4.15 -9.94 -7.48
CA VAL A 94 -4.89 -10.76 -6.50
C VAL A 94 -6.13 -11.38 -7.14
N ALA A 95 -6.87 -10.63 -7.96
CA ALA A 95 -8.02 -11.16 -8.70
C ALA A 95 -7.61 -12.25 -9.71
N GLU A 96 -6.54 -12.04 -10.47
CA GLU A 96 -5.97 -13.04 -11.40
C GLU A 96 -5.59 -14.34 -10.67
N LYS A 97 -4.94 -14.25 -9.50
CA LYS A 97 -4.62 -15.42 -8.67
C LYS A 97 -5.85 -16.18 -8.20
N ALA A 98 -6.95 -15.47 -7.97
CA ALA A 98 -8.25 -16.05 -7.66
C ALA A 98 -9.01 -16.55 -8.90
N LYS A 99 -8.41 -16.46 -10.10
CA LYS A 99 -9.03 -16.76 -11.40
C LYS A 99 -10.24 -15.88 -11.74
N ASP A 100 -10.34 -14.71 -11.12
CA ASP A 100 -11.36 -13.70 -11.42
C ASP A 100 -10.80 -12.68 -12.41
N PHE A 101 -10.71 -13.11 -13.68
CA PHE A 101 -10.16 -12.28 -14.76
C PHE A 101 -11.06 -11.08 -15.09
N THR A 102 -12.37 -11.21 -14.89
CA THR A 102 -13.34 -10.12 -15.08
C THR A 102 -13.06 -8.96 -14.11
N GLU A 103 -12.86 -9.27 -12.82
CA GLU A 103 -12.49 -8.25 -11.83
C GLU A 103 -11.10 -7.66 -12.13
N ALA A 104 -10.13 -8.49 -12.54
CA ALA A 104 -8.80 -8.00 -12.90
C ALA A 104 -8.84 -6.98 -14.06
N GLU A 105 -9.57 -7.28 -15.13
CA GLU A 105 -9.75 -6.36 -16.27
C GLU A 105 -10.45 -5.06 -15.86
N SER A 106 -11.49 -5.16 -15.02
CA SER A 106 -12.20 -4.02 -14.45
C SER A 106 -11.26 -3.12 -13.64
N LEU A 107 -10.38 -3.69 -12.82
CA LEU A 107 -9.39 -2.96 -12.03
C LEU A 107 -8.37 -2.23 -12.92
N PHE A 108 -7.88 -2.86 -14.00
CA PHE A 108 -7.04 -2.17 -14.98
C PHE A 108 -7.78 -1.03 -15.67
N ALA A 109 -9.04 -1.24 -16.07
CA ALA A 109 -9.87 -0.22 -16.70
C ALA A 109 -10.07 0.98 -15.79
N ARG A 110 -10.41 0.72 -14.53
CA ARG A 110 -10.66 1.75 -13.53
C ARG A 110 -9.42 2.56 -13.20
N GLY A 111 -8.27 1.91 -13.00
CA GLY A 111 -6.99 2.60 -12.81
C GLY A 111 -6.64 3.51 -14.00
N ALA A 112 -6.90 3.05 -15.22
CA ALA A 112 -6.62 3.82 -16.43
C ALA A 112 -7.57 5.02 -16.57
N ALA A 113 -8.86 4.83 -16.30
CA ALA A 113 -9.86 5.89 -16.30
C ALA A 113 -9.56 6.98 -15.26
N LEU A 114 -9.01 6.59 -14.11
CA LEU A 114 -8.55 7.51 -13.06
C LEU A 114 -7.17 8.13 -13.34
N ASN A 115 -6.57 7.86 -14.50
CA ASN A 115 -5.26 8.37 -14.90
C ASN A 115 -4.13 8.03 -13.92
N ALA A 116 -4.23 6.87 -13.25
CA ALA A 116 -3.25 6.45 -12.26
C ALA A 116 -1.84 6.31 -12.88
N ARG A 117 -0.82 6.78 -12.16
CA ARG A 117 0.54 6.96 -12.68
C ARG A 117 1.49 5.86 -12.19
N PRO A 118 2.50 5.48 -13.01
CA PRO A 118 2.65 5.82 -14.42
C PRO A 118 1.66 5.01 -15.29
N ARG A 119 1.05 5.66 -16.29
CA ARG A 119 -0.09 5.11 -17.04
C ARG A 119 0.24 3.87 -17.86
N ASP A 120 1.49 3.76 -18.31
CA ASP A 120 1.98 2.64 -19.11
C ASP A 120 1.94 1.31 -18.35
N MET A 121 2.02 1.36 -17.02
CA MET A 121 1.95 0.17 -16.16
C MET A 121 0.58 -0.54 -16.27
N LEU A 122 -0.49 0.19 -16.56
CA LEU A 122 -1.85 -0.37 -16.73
C LEU A 122 -2.13 -0.83 -18.16
N ALA A 123 -1.38 -0.31 -19.15
CA ALA A 123 -1.52 -0.71 -20.54
C ALA A 123 -0.83 -2.05 -20.86
N LYS A 124 0.26 -2.37 -20.14
CA LYS A 124 1.13 -3.53 -20.42
C LYS A 124 0.49 -4.90 -20.15
N ARG A 125 -0.57 -4.99 -19.34
CA ARG A 125 -1.23 -6.26 -18.97
C ARG A 125 -2.50 -6.59 -19.74
N ARG A 126 -2.90 -5.76 -20.71
CA ARG A 126 -4.06 -6.01 -21.60
C ARG A 126 -3.70 -6.76 -22.88
N ARG A 127 -2.51 -7.36 -22.96
CA ARG A 127 -2.00 -8.09 -24.14
C ARG A 127 -1.87 -9.56 -23.87
#